data_AF-A0A450W5D0-F1
#
_entry.id   AF-A0A450W5D0-F1
#
_cell.length_a   1.000
_cell.length_b   1.000
_cell.length_c   1.000
_cell.angle_alpha   90.00
_cell.angle_beta   90.00
_cell.angle_gamma   90.00
#
_symmetry.space_group_name_H-M   'P 1'
#
loop_
_entity.id
_entity.type
_entity.pdbx_description
1 polymer ?
#
loop_
_entity_poly.entity_id
_entity_poly.type
_entity_poly.pdbx_seq_one_letter_code
_entity_poly.pdbx_strand_id
1 'polypeptide(L)'
;RVGLEATGVYHPELAVALHESNRFELMVINPKAASHYATARMTRSKTDAVDTAMLAEFVERMPFEPWQCPDDSKLALRTASRRLEALVKQQTQAKNHLHAFLRNRFSPAFVIEDIELTL
;
A
#
# COMPACT_ATOMS: atom_id res chain seq x y z
N ARG A 1 -18.60 15.04 -2.26
CA ARG A 1 -17.63 14.21 -3.00
C ARG A 1 -16.33 14.18 -2.23
N VAL A 2 -15.67 13.04 -2.16
CA VAL A 2 -14.37 12.85 -1.50
C VAL A 2 -13.44 12.16 -2.49
N GLY A 3 -12.24 12.70 -2.67
CA GLY A 3 -11.15 12.03 -3.37
C GLY A 3 -10.18 11.41 -2.39
N LEU A 4 -9.83 10.14 -2.59
CA LEU A 4 -8.86 9.43 -1.78
C LEU A 4 -7.80 8.82 -2.69
N GLU A 5 -6.56 9.26 -2.58
CA GLU A 5 -5.47 8.60 -3.30
C GLU A 5 -5.22 7.19 -2.72
N ALA A 6 -5.05 6.20 -3.60
CA ALA A 6 -4.79 4.81 -3.20
C ALA A 6 -3.33 4.59 -2.76
N THR A 7 -2.87 5.34 -1.75
CA THR A 7 -1.51 5.26 -1.22
C THR A 7 -1.42 4.46 0.08
N GLY A 8 -0.33 3.72 0.22
CA GLY A 8 0.00 2.96 1.42
C GLY A 8 -1.02 1.88 1.80
N VAL A 9 -0.88 1.40 3.03
CA VAL A 9 -1.72 0.35 3.62
C VAL A 9 -3.03 0.88 4.21
N TYR A 10 -3.12 2.19 4.45
CA TYR A 10 -4.23 2.81 5.19
C TYR A 10 -5.45 3.18 4.35
N HIS A 11 -5.27 3.45 3.04
CA HIS A 11 -6.39 3.86 2.18
C HIS A 11 -7.55 2.85 2.10
N PRO A 12 -7.36 1.51 2.11
CA PRO A 12 -8.48 0.58 1.92
C PRO A 12 -9.51 0.65 3.04
N GLU A 13 -9.07 0.68 4.29
CA GLU A 13 -9.97 0.74 5.46
C GLU A 13 -10.71 2.07 5.50
N LEU A 14 -10.02 3.18 5.20
CA LEU A 14 -10.66 4.49 5.10
C LEU A 14 -11.69 4.54 3.95
N ALA A 15 -11.39 3.92 2.81
CA ALA A 15 -12.32 3.85 1.68
C ALA A 15 -13.60 3.09 2.06
N VAL A 16 -13.46 1.94 2.73
CA VAL A 16 -14.60 1.13 3.23
C VAL A 16 -15.42 1.97 4.22
N ALA A 17 -14.80 2.55 5.25
CA ALA A 17 -15.51 3.33 6.26
C ALA A 17 -16.26 4.55 5.67
N LEU A 18 -15.66 5.24 4.70
CA LEU A 18 -16.31 6.35 4.00
C LEU A 18 -17.48 5.87 3.15
N HIS A 19 -17.36 4.73 2.47
CA HIS A 19 -18.43 4.14 1.67
C HIS A 19 -19.61 3.68 2.56
N GLU A 20 -19.32 2.97 3.64
CA GLU A 20 -20.32 2.49 4.61
C GLU A 20 -21.06 3.64 5.31
N SER A 21 -20.42 4.80 5.47
CA SER A 21 -21.08 5.98 6.03
C SER A 21 -22.28 6.45 5.20
N ASN A 22 -22.31 6.10 3.90
CA ASN A 22 -23.31 6.51 2.92
C ASN A 22 -23.56 8.04 2.86
N ARG A 23 -22.60 8.85 3.36
CA ARG A 23 -22.66 10.32 3.41
C ARG A 23 -21.93 10.99 2.26
N PHE A 24 -21.01 10.26 1.63
CA PHE A 24 -20.09 10.82 0.65
C PHE A 24 -20.03 9.94 -0.59
N GLU A 25 -20.10 10.57 -1.76
CA GLU A 25 -19.61 9.96 -2.98
C GLU A 25 -18.08 9.94 -2.96
N LEU A 26 -17.50 8.75 -2.90
CA LEU A 26 -16.05 8.52 -2.84
C LEU A 26 -15.50 8.22 -4.24
N MET A 27 -14.37 8.82 -4.61
CA MET A 27 -13.51 8.41 -5.72
C MET A 27 -12.17 7.98 -5.16
N VAL A 28 -11.72 6.77 -5.52
CA VAL A 28 -10.38 6.29 -5.20
C VAL A 28 -9.45 6.56 -6.39
N ILE A 29 -8.47 7.44 -6.19
CA ILE A 29 -7.57 7.95 -7.23
C ILE A 29 -6.35 7.03 -7.33
N ASN A 30 -6.05 6.57 -8.54
CA ASN A 30 -4.81 5.85 -8.82
C ASN A 30 -3.60 6.81 -8.67
N PRO A 31 -2.59 6.50 -7.83
CA PRO A 31 -1.41 7.35 -7.66
C PRO A 31 -0.68 7.67 -8.97
N LYS A 32 -0.71 6.75 -9.94
CA LYS A 32 -0.15 6.98 -11.27
C LYS A 32 -0.94 8.05 -12.05
N ALA A 33 -2.26 8.06 -11.93
CA ALA A 33 -3.11 9.08 -12.54
C ALA A 33 -2.89 10.45 -11.89
N ALA A 34 -2.82 10.49 -10.55
CA ALA A 34 -2.48 11.70 -9.80
C ALA A 34 -1.11 12.25 -10.22
N SER A 35 -0.09 11.38 -10.33
CA SER A 35 1.25 11.78 -10.79
C SER A 35 1.26 12.30 -12.23
N HIS A 36 0.56 11.66 -13.17
CA HIS A 36 0.46 12.17 -14.54
C HIS A 36 -0.22 13.53 -14.60
N TYR A 37 -1.25 13.74 -13.79
CA TYR A 37 -1.95 15.01 -13.70
C TYR A 37 -1.07 16.13 -13.11
N ALA A 38 -0.31 15.82 -12.06
CA ALA A 38 0.67 16.75 -11.51
C ALA A 38 1.74 17.17 -12.53
N THR A 39 2.22 16.21 -13.34
CA THR A 39 3.14 16.48 -14.47
C THR A 39 2.50 17.38 -15.52
N ALA A 40 1.25 17.13 -15.91
CA ALA A 40 0.53 17.96 -16.87
C ALA A 40 0.30 19.40 -16.35
N ARG A 41 0.15 19.58 -15.03
CA ARG A 41 0.06 20.89 -14.37
C ARG A 41 1.42 21.59 -14.20
N MET A 42 2.53 20.99 -14.64
CA MET A 42 3.89 21.53 -14.51
C MET A 42 4.24 21.93 -13.06
N THR A 43 3.67 21.22 -12.08
CA THR A 43 3.87 21.54 -10.67
C THR A 43 5.23 21.01 -10.21
N ARG A 44 6.17 21.94 -9.94
CA ARG A 44 7.56 21.61 -9.54
C ARG A 44 7.75 21.44 -8.04
N SER A 45 6.85 22.01 -7.23
CA SER A 45 6.91 21.95 -5.77
C SER A 45 6.08 20.79 -5.26
N LYS A 46 6.66 19.97 -4.39
CA LYS A 46 5.97 18.86 -3.72
C LYS A 46 5.86 19.16 -2.23
N THR A 47 4.77 19.79 -1.84
CA THR A 47 4.37 19.98 -0.45
C THR A 47 2.97 19.41 -0.25
N ASP A 48 2.65 18.96 0.96
CA ASP A 48 1.35 18.34 1.25
C ASP A 48 0.16 19.24 0.87
N ALA A 49 0.29 20.56 1.06
CA ALA A 49 -0.72 21.53 0.66
C ALA A 49 -0.91 21.59 -0.86
N VAL A 50 0.18 21.57 -1.63
CA VAL A 50 0.14 21.58 -3.10
C VAL A 50 -0.45 20.27 -3.63
N ASP A 51 -0.09 19.15 -3.02
CA ASP A 51 -0.57 17.83 -3.41
C ASP A 51 -2.07 17.65 -3.10
N THR A 52 -2.51 18.10 -1.91
CA THR A 52 -3.94 18.11 -1.53
C THR A 52 -4.77 18.97 -2.49
N ALA A 53 -4.28 20.17 -2.83
CA ALA A 53 -4.95 21.04 -3.79
C ALA A 53 -4.99 20.42 -5.20
N MET A 54 -3.92 19.73 -5.61
CA MET A 54 -3.85 19.01 -6.88
C MET A 54 -4.88 17.87 -6.93
N LEU A 55 -5.00 17.06 -5.89
CA LEU A 55 -5.97 15.98 -5.81
C LEU A 55 -7.41 16.52 -5.78
N ALA A 56 -7.67 17.62 -5.07
CA ALA A 56 -8.97 18.27 -5.08
C ALA A 56 -9.36 18.74 -6.49
N GLU A 57 -8.43 19.39 -7.21
CA GLU A 57 -8.65 19.82 -8.59
C GLU A 57 -8.85 18.63 -9.54
N PHE A 58 -8.12 17.52 -9.32
CA PHE A 58 -8.29 16.29 -10.09
C PHE A 58 -9.74 15.78 -9.99
N VAL A 59 -10.29 15.70 -8.78
CA VAL A 59 -11.66 15.25 -8.53
C VAL A 59 -12.70 16.19 -9.15
N GLU A 60 -12.40 17.49 -9.20
CA GLU A 60 -13.29 18.49 -9.79
C GLU A 60 -13.30 18.41 -11.32
N ARG A 61 -12.14 18.21 -11.95
CA ARG A 61 -11.99 18.28 -13.41
C ARG A 61 -12.18 16.96 -14.15
N MET A 62 -11.86 15.85 -13.52
CA MET A 62 -11.98 14.54 -14.16
C MET A 62 -13.42 13.99 -14.02
N PRO A 63 -13.87 13.14 -14.95
CA PRO A 63 -15.12 12.41 -14.77
C PRO A 63 -15.15 11.73 -13.40
N PHE A 64 -16.21 11.99 -12.64
CA PHE A 64 -16.32 11.41 -11.32
C PHE A 64 -16.69 9.93 -11.43
N GLU A 65 -15.77 9.05 -11.02
CA GLU A 65 -15.96 7.60 -10.96
C GLU A 65 -16.18 7.18 -9.50
N PRO A 66 -17.44 6.86 -9.09
CA PRO A 66 -17.72 6.41 -7.75
C PRO A 66 -17.02 5.07 -7.46
N TRP A 67 -16.25 5.04 -6.38
CA TRP A 67 -15.61 3.84 -5.89
C TRP A 67 -16.67 2.81 -5.51
N GLN A 68 -16.48 1.60 -6.05
CA GLN A 68 -17.28 0.43 -5.70
C GLN A 68 -16.54 -0.35 -4.64
N CYS A 69 -17.16 -0.54 -3.48
CA CYS A 69 -16.58 -1.37 -2.43
C CYS A 69 -16.46 -2.82 -2.94
N PRO A 70 -15.28 -3.44 -2.84
CA PRO A 70 -15.15 -4.87 -3.07
C PRO A 70 -16.01 -5.63 -2.05
N ASP A 71 -16.52 -6.79 -2.45
CA ASP A 71 -17.17 -7.71 -1.52
C ASP A 71 -16.18 -8.26 -0.47
N ASP A 72 -16.73 -8.73 0.65
CA ASP A 72 -15.96 -9.25 1.79
C ASP A 72 -14.99 -10.36 1.39
N SER A 73 -15.35 -11.19 0.40
CA SER A 73 -14.50 -12.27 -0.07
C SER A 73 -13.27 -11.74 -0.80
N LYS A 74 -13.42 -10.68 -1.62
CA LYS A 74 -12.29 -9.98 -2.24
C LYS A 74 -11.41 -9.27 -1.22
N LEU A 75 -12.00 -8.66 -0.19
CA LEU A 75 -11.24 -8.03 0.90
C LEU A 75 -10.42 -9.07 1.67
N ALA A 76 -11.04 -10.19 2.04
CA ALA A 76 -10.37 -11.31 2.70
C ALA A 76 -9.23 -11.89 1.85
N LEU A 77 -9.46 -12.10 0.55
CA LEU A 77 -8.45 -12.57 -0.38
C LEU A 77 -7.25 -11.62 -0.46
N ARG A 78 -7.50 -10.31 -0.58
CA ARG A 78 -6.44 -9.29 -0.59
C ARG A 78 -5.58 -9.34 0.67
N THR A 79 -6.21 -9.48 1.83
CA THR A 79 -5.51 -9.60 3.11
C THR A 79 -4.67 -10.88 3.18
N ALA A 80 -5.23 -12.02 2.77
CA ALA A 80 -4.53 -13.29 2.72
C ALA A 80 -3.32 -13.25 1.76
N SER A 81 -3.49 -12.70 0.56
CA SER A 81 -2.41 -12.55 -0.43
C SER A 81 -1.27 -11.69 0.11
N ARG A 82 -1.57 -10.55 0.74
CA ARG A 82 -0.54 -9.69 1.37
C ARG A 82 0.19 -10.39 2.50
N ARG A 83 -0.52 -11.18 3.33
CA ARG A 83 0.09 -11.97 4.39
C ARG A 83 1.02 -13.03 3.81
N LEU A 84 0.59 -13.72 2.76
CA LEU A 84 1.41 -14.69 2.06
C LEU A 84 2.69 -14.06 1.50
N GLU A 85 2.60 -12.93 0.80
CA GLU A 85 3.77 -12.19 0.29
C GLU A 85 4.75 -11.82 1.41
N ALA A 86 4.22 -11.32 2.54
CA ALA A 86 5.04 -10.98 3.70
C ALA A 86 5.76 -12.22 4.28
N LEU A 87 5.07 -13.35 4.40
CA LEU A 87 5.64 -14.61 4.88
C LEU A 87 6.72 -15.13 3.92
N VAL A 88 6.48 -15.08 2.61
CA VAL A 88 7.47 -15.47 1.60
C VAL A 88 8.72 -14.60 1.69
N LYS A 89 8.55 -13.29 1.90
CA LYS A 89 9.68 -12.36 2.09
C LYS A 89 10.46 -12.67 3.37
N GLN A 90 9.76 -12.92 4.48
CA GLN A 90 10.37 -13.30 5.76
C GLN A 90 11.16 -14.61 5.64
N GLN A 91 10.57 -15.63 5.02
CA GLN A 91 11.24 -16.91 4.77
C GLN A 91 12.50 -16.72 3.91
N THR A 92 12.40 -15.93 2.84
CA THR A 92 13.55 -15.64 1.96
C THR A 92 14.66 -14.93 2.73
N GLN A 93 14.30 -13.96 3.57
CA GLN A 93 15.26 -13.25 4.42
C GLN A 93 15.94 -14.20 5.42
N ALA A 94 15.17 -15.07 6.08
CA ALA A 94 15.70 -16.06 7.02
C ALA A 94 16.66 -17.04 6.33
N LYS A 95 16.32 -17.55 5.14
CA LYS A 95 17.21 -18.40 4.33
C LYS A 95 18.51 -17.69 3.96
N ASN A 96 18.43 -16.42 3.57
CA ASN A 96 19.62 -15.63 3.24
C ASN A 96 20.50 -15.40 4.46
N HIS A 97 19.90 -15.10 5.61
CA HIS A 97 20.64 -14.97 6.86
C HIS A 97 21.33 -16.30 7.23
N LEU A 98 20.59 -17.41 7.24
CA LEU A 98 21.14 -18.73 7.54
C LEU A 98 22.33 -19.07 6.64
N HIS A 99 22.18 -18.86 5.32
CA HIS A 99 23.28 -19.08 4.38
C HIS A 99 24.51 -18.22 4.70
N ALA A 100 24.33 -16.94 5.07
CA ALA A 100 25.44 -16.06 5.45
C ALA A 100 26.13 -16.51 6.75
N PHE A 101 25.36 -16.88 7.78
CA PHE A 101 25.91 -17.31 9.07
C PHE A 101 26.62 -18.66 8.97
N LEU A 102 26.10 -19.62 8.21
CA LEU A 102 26.77 -20.91 7.98
C LEU A 102 28.10 -20.77 7.23
N ARG A 103 28.30 -19.70 6.45
CA ARG A 103 29.55 -19.42 5.73
C ARG A 103 30.58 -18.67 6.57
N ASN A 104 30.18 -18.11 7.71
CA ASN A 104 31.07 -17.39 8.60
C ASN A 104 31.58 -18.33 9.72
N ARG A 105 32.90 -18.55 9.76
CA ARG A 105 33.57 -19.44 10.73
C ARG A 105 33.40 -19.02 12.19
N PHE A 106 33.04 -17.77 12.45
CA PHE A 106 32.89 -17.22 13.79
C PHE A 106 31.43 -17.09 14.25
N SER A 107 30.48 -17.58 13.45
CA SER A 107 29.07 -17.58 13.81
C SER A 107 28.82 -18.50 15.01
N PRO A 108 28.27 -17.99 16.13
CA PRO A 108 27.89 -18.83 17.25
C PRO A 108 26.73 -19.77 16.91
N ALA A 109 26.73 -20.99 17.46
CA ALA A 109 25.68 -22.00 17.21
C ALA A 109 24.27 -21.50 17.59
N PHE A 110 24.13 -20.80 18.73
CA PHE A 110 22.84 -20.30 19.20
C PHE A 110 22.18 -19.29 18.24
N VAL A 111 22.97 -18.56 17.43
CA VAL A 111 22.45 -17.62 16.42
C VAL A 111 21.93 -18.38 15.20
N ILE A 112 22.60 -19.47 14.82
CA ILE A 112 22.17 -20.33 13.72
C ILE A 112 20.85 -21.02 14.09
N GLU A 113 20.77 -21.57 15.31
CA GLU A 113 19.56 -22.22 15.85
C GLU A 113 18.34 -21.26 15.87
N ASP A 114 18.53 -19.99 16.30
CA ASP A 114 17.47 -18.98 16.30
C ASP A 114 16.92 -18.68 14.88
N ILE A 115 17.80 -18.60 13.88
CA ILE A 115 17.40 -18.36 12.50
C ILE A 115 16.64 -19.57 11.94
N GLU A 116 17.04 -20.79 12.31
CA GLU A 116 16.34 -22.02 11.92
C GLU A 116 14.92 -22.09 12.48
N LEU A 117 14.67 -21.55 13.68
CA LEU A 117 13.31 -21.42 14.24
C LEU A 117 12.41 -20.44 13.47
N THR A 118 13.00 -19.55 12.66
CA THR A 118 12.27 -18.56 11.87
C THR A 118 11.83 -19.10 10.50
N LEU A 119 12.28 -20.31 10.12
CA LEU A 119 11.96 -20.97 8.85
C LEU A 119 10.74 -21.89 8.96
#